data_AF-A0A268RDZ8-F1
#
_entry.id   AF-A0A268RDZ8-F1
#
_cell.length_a   1.000
_cell.length_b   1.000
_cell.length_c   1.000
_cell.angle_alpha   90.00
_cell.angle_beta   90.00
_cell.angle_gamma   90.00
#
_symmetry.space_group_name_H-M   'P 1'
#
loop_
_entity.id
_entity.type
_entity.pdbx_description
1 polymer ?
#
loop_
_entity_poly.entity_id
_entity_poly.type
_entity_poly.pdbx_seq_one_letter_code
_entity_poly.pdbx_strand_id
1 'polypeptide(L)'
;KLTTESFLKLLLFAQLEEIESLHALSDCLFDDQLQKGIDLDSISISQLSRRLNGMNPDLFQVLFLDLVSQIHAKTHYTKLVMPLKIIDSSTLPL
;
A
#
# COMPACT_ATOMS: atom_id res chain seq x y z
N LYS A 1 6.28 11.48 18.86
CA LYS A 1 6.41 12.51 17.78
C LYS A 1 6.34 11.77 16.45
N LEU A 2 5.51 12.17 15.47
CA LEU A 2 5.39 11.43 14.21
C LEU A 2 6.72 11.47 13.43
N THR A 3 7.43 10.34 13.39
CA THR A 3 8.65 10.20 12.59
C THR A 3 8.30 9.86 11.14
N THR A 4 9.26 10.03 10.22
CA THR A 4 9.06 9.60 8.83
C THR A 4 8.80 8.10 8.75
N GLU A 5 9.52 7.29 9.52
CA GLU A 5 9.36 5.83 9.52
C GLU A 5 7.98 5.40 9.99
N SER A 6 7.52 5.90 11.14
CA SER A 6 6.18 5.62 11.68
C SER A 6 5.09 6.01 10.68
N PHE A 7 5.27 7.15 10.00
CA PHE A 7 4.31 7.62 9.00
C PHE A 7 4.29 6.75 7.73
N LEU A 8 5.45 6.28 7.26
CA LEU A 8 5.53 5.36 6.13
C LEU A 8 4.87 4.01 6.45
N LYS A 9 5.11 3.47 7.65
CA LYS A 9 4.44 2.25 8.14
C LYS A 9 2.91 2.42 8.18
N LEU A 10 2.45 3.58 8.64
CA LEU A 10 1.03 3.91 8.68
C LEU A 10 0.40 3.95 7.28
N LEU A 11 1.09 4.54 6.30
CA LEU A 11 0.60 4.62 4.93
C LEU A 11 0.64 3.26 4.22
N LEU A 12 1.61 2.40 4.54
CA LEU A 12 1.62 1.00 4.10
C LEU A 12 0.44 0.22 4.66
N PHE A 13 0.18 0.36 5.97
CA PHE A 13 -0.98 -0.25 6.62
C PHE A 13 -2.29 0.21 5.95
N ALA A 14 -2.45 1.51 5.73
CA ALA A 14 -3.61 2.06 5.03
C ALA A 14 -3.82 1.46 3.64
N GLN A 15 -2.73 1.19 2.90
CA GLN A 15 -2.80 0.56 1.58
C GLN A 15 -3.17 -0.93 1.65
N LEU A 16 -2.68 -1.66 2.66
CA LEU A 16 -2.96 -3.09 2.85
C LEU A 16 -4.40 -3.35 3.31
N GLU A 17 -4.91 -2.50 4.18
CA GLU A 17 -6.28 -2.58 4.71
C GLU A 17 -7.30 -1.79 3.88
N GLU A 18 -6.88 -1.28 2.71
CA GLU A 18 -7.72 -0.52 1.78
C GLU A 18 -8.46 0.66 2.44
N ILE A 19 -7.77 1.38 3.33
CA ILE A 19 -8.35 2.51 4.08
C ILE A 19 -8.53 3.73 3.17
N GLU A 20 -9.79 4.15 3.02
CA GLU A 20 -10.18 5.15 2.02
C GLU A 20 -9.93 6.62 2.42
N SER A 21 -9.63 6.91 3.70
CA SER A 21 -9.46 8.29 4.15
C SER A 21 -8.57 8.45 5.38
N LEU A 22 -8.04 9.65 5.59
CA LEU A 22 -7.32 10.01 6.82
C LEU A 22 -8.20 9.95 8.08
N HIS A 23 -9.52 10.13 7.93
CA HIS A 23 -10.46 9.96 9.04
C HIS A 23 -10.56 8.49 9.43
N ALA A 24 -10.82 7.60 8.47
CA ALA A 24 -10.85 6.16 8.71
C ALA A 24 -9.50 5.64 9.26
N LEU A 25 -8.38 6.17 8.77
CA LEU A 25 -7.05 5.83 9.30
C LEU A 25 -6.86 6.28 10.75
N SER A 26 -7.40 7.45 11.11
CA SER A 26 -7.38 7.94 12.48
C SER A 26 -8.25 7.08 13.41
N ASP A 27 -9.33 6.50 12.91
CA ASP A 27 -10.19 5.61 13.68
C ASP A 27 -9.50 4.24 13.92
N CYS A 28 -8.71 3.75 12.97
CA CYS A 28 -7.88 2.55 13.18
C CYS A 28 -6.76 2.77 14.21
N LEU A 29 -6.31 4.02 14.38
CA LEU A 29 -5.25 4.39 15.31
C LEU A 29 -5.67 4.35 16.79
N PHE A 30 -6.92 4.02 17.11
CA PHE A 30 -7.35 3.71 18.47
C PHE A 30 -6.95 2.28 18.91
N ASP A 31 -6.44 1.44 18.01
CA ASP A 31 -5.95 0.10 18.32
C ASP A 31 -4.55 0.14 18.95
N ASP A 32 -4.44 -0.32 20.20
CA ASP A 32 -3.19 -0.41 20.97
C ASP A 32 -2.10 -1.26 20.28
N GLN A 33 -2.49 -2.26 19.47
CA GLN A 33 -1.55 -3.09 18.71
C GLN A 33 -0.92 -2.28 17.58
N LEU A 34 -1.74 -1.52 16.85
CA LEU A 34 -1.27 -0.69 15.76
C LEU A 34 -0.35 0.41 16.29
N GLN A 35 -0.75 1.08 17.37
CA GLN A 35 0.05 2.12 18.05
C GLN A 35 1.43 1.61 18.48
N LYS A 36 1.50 0.41 19.07
CA LYS A 36 2.78 -0.24 19.44
C LYS A 36 3.63 -0.59 18.23
N GLY A 37 3.01 -1.04 17.13
CA GLY A 37 3.72 -1.42 15.91
C GLY A 37 4.38 -0.24 15.19
N ILE A 38 3.83 0.97 15.34
CA ILE A 38 4.32 2.19 14.70
C ILE A 38 5.05 3.15 15.66
N ASP A 39 5.20 2.78 16.94
CA ASP A 39 5.80 3.61 18.00
C ASP A 39 5.15 5.00 18.09
N LEU A 40 3.81 5.03 18.20
CA LEU A 40 3.02 6.26 18.21
C LEU A 40 1.85 6.16 19.20
N ASP A 41 1.93 6.90 20.31
CA ASP A 41 0.90 6.88 21.36
C ASP A 41 -0.43 7.56 20.95
N SER A 42 -0.34 8.62 20.15
CA SER A 42 -1.53 9.32 19.63
C SER A 42 -1.15 10.24 18.49
N ILE A 43 -2.09 10.45 17.58
CA ILE A 43 -1.95 11.44 16.53
C ILE A 43 -3.30 12.00 16.11
N SER A 44 -3.35 13.30 15.85
CA SER A 44 -4.54 13.94 15.30
C SER A 44 -4.55 13.86 13.77
N ILE A 45 -5.75 13.83 13.19
CA ILE A 45 -5.95 13.95 11.73
C ILE A 45 -5.23 15.18 11.16
N SER A 46 -5.22 16.30 11.90
CA SER A 46 -4.54 17.53 11.46
C SER A 46 -3.02 17.38 11.31
N GLN A 47 -2.41 16.47 12.09
CA GLN A 47 -0.98 16.17 12.01
C GLN A 47 -0.69 15.22 10.84
N LEU A 48 -1.55 14.21 10.63
CA LEU A 48 -1.47 13.32 9.46
C LEU A 48 -1.60 14.11 8.16
N SER A 49 -2.62 14.98 8.06
CA SER A 49 -2.85 15.80 6.87
C SER A 49 -1.69 16.75 6.60
N ARG A 50 -1.18 17.46 7.62
CA ARG A 50 0.02 18.31 7.46
C ARG A 50 1.24 17.54 7.01
N ARG A 51 1.45 16.32 7.52
CA ARG A 51 2.58 15.49 7.11
C ARG A 51 2.41 15.01 5.67
N LEU A 52 1.21 14.54 5.31
CA LEU A 52 0.88 14.09 3.96
C LEU A 52 1.09 15.21 2.93
N ASN A 53 0.53 16.39 3.19
CA ASN A 53 0.65 17.56 2.31
C ASN A 53 2.08 18.13 2.23
N GLY A 54 2.91 17.88 3.24
CA GLY A 54 4.30 18.33 3.28
C GLY A 54 5.29 17.39 2.60
N MET A 55 4.86 16.21 2.14
CA MET A 55 5.72 15.29 1.40
C MET A 55 5.68 15.58 -0.09
N ASN A 56 6.81 15.34 -0.75
CA ASN A 56 6.83 15.28 -2.21
C ASN A 56 5.99 14.06 -2.66
N PRO A 57 4.93 14.24 -3.48
CA PRO A 57 4.13 13.15 -4.04
C PRO A 57 4.96 12.08 -4.76
N ASP A 58 6.04 12.49 -5.43
CA ASP A 58 6.93 11.60 -6.18
C ASP A 58 7.63 10.59 -5.26
N LEU A 59 7.91 11.00 -4.01
CA LEU A 59 8.61 10.15 -3.05
C LEU A 59 7.77 8.93 -2.67
N PHE A 60 6.46 9.11 -2.56
CA PHE A 60 5.52 8.01 -2.29
C PHE A 60 5.43 7.05 -3.46
N GLN A 61 5.37 7.58 -4.68
CA GLN A 61 5.34 6.77 -5.88
C GLN A 61 6.61 5.92 -6.03
N VAL A 62 7.78 6.51 -5.80
CA VAL A 62 9.06 5.79 -5.87
C VAL A 62 9.12 4.68 -4.81
N LEU A 63 8.77 4.99 -3.55
CA LEU A 63 8.75 3.99 -2.48
C LEU A 63 7.76 2.85 -2.75
N PHE A 64 6.57 3.17 -3.27
CA PHE A 64 5.58 2.17 -3.62
C PHE A 64 6.06 1.25 -4.74
N LEU A 65 6.59 1.82 -5.84
CA LEU A 65 7.12 1.04 -6.96
C LEU A 65 8.31 0.17 -6.56
N ASP A 66 9.18 0.69 -5.68
CA ASP A 66 10.28 -0.10 -5.12
C ASP A 66 9.77 -1.29 -4.29
N LEU A 67 8.79 -1.06 -3.41
CA LEU A 67 8.17 -2.14 -2.63
C LEU A 67 7.51 -3.19 -3.54
N VAL A 68 6.75 -2.76 -4.54
CA VAL A 68 6.14 -3.67 -5.53
C VAL A 68 7.20 -4.50 -6.24
N SER A 69 8.31 -3.88 -6.65
CA SER A 69 9.46 -4.57 -7.25
C SER A 69 10.05 -5.63 -6.31
N GLN A 70 10.25 -5.28 -5.03
CA GLN A 70 10.77 -6.19 -4.01
C GLN A 70 9.81 -7.35 -3.74
N ILE A 71 8.50 -7.09 -3.68
CA ILE A 71 7.47 -8.12 -3.55
C ILE A 71 7.56 -9.06 -4.74
N HIS A 72 7.51 -8.56 -5.98
CA HIS A 72 7.63 -9.38 -7.20
C HIS A 72 8.87 -10.26 -7.23
N ALA A 73 10.02 -9.73 -6.79
CA ALA A 73 11.25 -10.49 -6.70
C ALA A 73 11.15 -11.63 -5.67
N LYS A 74 10.47 -11.40 -4.54
CA LYS A 74 10.32 -12.39 -3.47
C LYS A 74 9.23 -13.42 -3.74
N THR A 75 8.10 -13.03 -4.34
CA THR A 75 6.98 -13.95 -4.63
C THR A 75 7.23 -14.89 -5.79
N HIS A 76 8.39 -14.83 -6.47
CA HIS A 76 8.65 -15.59 -7.69
C HIS A 76 7.42 -15.54 -8.58
N TYR A 77 6.99 -14.33 -8.96
CA TYR A 77 5.94 -14.21 -9.97
C TYR A 77 6.51 -14.76 -11.28
N THR A 78 6.46 -16.08 -11.42
CA THR A 78 6.43 -16.75 -12.70
C THR A 78 5.33 -16.02 -13.42
N LYS A 79 5.70 -15.21 -14.42
CA LYS A 79 4.76 -14.82 -15.47
C LYS A 79 3.96 -16.08 -15.72
N LEU A 80 2.67 -16.08 -15.38
CA LEU A 80 1.75 -17.03 -15.95
C LEU A 80 1.84 -16.71 -17.43
N VAL A 81 2.77 -17.38 -18.12
CA VAL A 81 2.76 -17.51 -19.55
C VAL A 81 1.52 -18.37 -19.77
N MET A 82 0.35 -17.74 -19.73
CA MET A 82 -0.86 -18.36 -20.20
C MET A 82 -0.52 -18.76 -21.63
N PRO A 83 -0.53 -20.05 -21.99
CA PRO A 83 -0.37 -20.42 -23.37
C PRO A 83 -1.60 -19.83 -24.09
N LEU A 84 -1.41 -18.70 -24.77
CA LEU A 84 -2.41 -18.13 -25.65
C LEU A 84 -2.59 -19.15 -26.79
N LYS A 85 -3.59 -20.01 -26.64
CA LYS A 85 -4.05 -20.87 -27.72
C LYS A 85 -4.89 -20.00 -28.64
N ILE A 86 -4.29 -19.56 -29.75
CA ILE A 86 -5.04 -18.93 -30.82
C ILE A 86 -5.90 -20.02 -31.48
N ILE A 87 -7.21 -19.87 -31.36
CA ILE A 87 -8.23 -20.78 -31.89
C ILE A 87 -8.89 -20.04 -33.05
N ASP A 88 -8.71 -20.53 -34.27
CA ASP A 88 -9.37 -19.96 -35.47
C ASP A 88 -10.85 -20.37 -35.49
N SER A 89 -11.71 -19.57 -36.12
CA SER A 89 -13.16 -19.82 -36.20
C SER A 89 -13.51 -21.17 -36.84
N SER A 90 -12.58 -21.75 -37.62
CA SER A 90 -12.66 -23.08 -38.22
C SER A 90 -12.53 -24.26 -37.24
N THR A 91 -12.14 -24.00 -35.98
CA THR A 91 -11.88 -25.07 -34.98
C THR A 91 -13.06 -25.40 -34.09
N LEU A 92 -14.18 -24.66 -34.18
CA LEU A 92 -15.44 -25.01 -33.53
C LEU A 92 -16.32 -25.78 -34.52
N PRO A 93 -16.58 -27.09 -34.31
CA PRO A 93 -17.49 -27.83 -35.17
C PRO A 93 -18.94 -27.35 -34.97
N LEU A 94 -19.69 -27.26 -36.07
CA LEU A 94 -21.13 -26.92 -36.10
C LEU A 94 -21.99 -28.03 -35.51
#